data_AF-X1BCQ7-F1
#
_entry.id   AF-X1BCQ7-F1
#
_cell.length_a   1.000
_cell.length_b   1.000
_cell.length_c   1.000
_cell.angle_alpha   90.00
_cell.angle_beta   90.00
_cell.angle_gamma   90.00
#
_symmetry.space_group_name_H-M   'P 1'
#
loop_
_entity.id
_entity.type
_entity.pdbx_description
1 polymer ?
#
loop_
_entity_poly.entity_id
_entity_poly.type
_entity_poly.pdbx_seq_one_letter_code
_entity_poly.pdbx_strand_id
1 'polypeptide(L)'
;MDITAQKEADEALAESEHRYRLLAENSSDLIWTCDMDFKWKYISPSVEPLRGYTPEEAMEQTLDEMLTPESSVLARETLTNTLTSAASNPSVLDRPVRLEVELNRKDGSTIWT
;
A
#
# COMPACT_ATOMS: atom_id res chain seq x y z
N MET A 1 -30.72 -18.00 13.98
CA MET A 1 -29.75 -17.22 13.17
C MET A 1 -29.15 -16.22 14.12
N ASP A 2 -27.87 -16.39 14.42
CA ASP A 2 -27.19 -15.73 15.54
C ASP A 2 -26.66 -14.37 15.10
N ILE A 3 -27.47 -13.33 15.31
CA ILE A 3 -27.14 -11.94 14.96
C ILE A 3 -26.02 -11.40 15.88
N THR A 4 -25.83 -12.02 17.05
CA THR A 4 -24.83 -11.65 18.06
C THR A 4 -23.41 -11.94 17.57
N ALA A 5 -23.18 -13.14 17.06
CA ALA A 5 -21.86 -13.56 16.56
C ALA A 5 -21.40 -12.71 15.35
N GLN A 6 -22.31 -12.30 14.47
CA GLN A 6 -21.99 -11.43 13.35
C GLN A 6 -21.58 -10.03 13.83
N LYS A 7 -22.34 -9.46 14.78
CA LYS A 7 -22.02 -8.14 15.34
C LYS A 7 -20.68 -8.12 16.08
N GLU A 8 -20.40 -9.15 16.88
CA GLU A 8 -19.12 -9.25 17.59
C GLU A 8 -17.93 -9.38 16.63
N ALA A 9 -18.10 -10.10 15.51
CA ALA A 9 -17.08 -10.19 14.47
C ALA A 9 -16.86 -8.85 13.74
N ASP A 10 -17.93 -8.12 13.44
CA ASP A 10 -17.86 -6.82 12.77
C ASP A 10 -17.22 -5.75 13.67
N GLU A 11 -17.55 -5.74 14.98
CA GLU A 11 -16.95 -4.83 15.96
C GLU A 11 -15.46 -5.14 16.17
N ALA A 12 -15.09 -6.42 16.28
CA ALA A 12 -13.69 -6.83 16.40
C ALA A 12 -12.87 -6.47 15.15
N LEU A 13 -13.47 -6.60 13.96
CA LEU A 13 -12.84 -6.18 12.70
C LEU A 13 -12.62 -4.67 12.69
N ALA A 14 -13.65 -3.89 13.01
CA ALA A 14 -13.57 -2.42 13.05
C ALA A 14 -12.53 -1.91 14.06
N GLU A 15 -12.45 -2.52 15.25
CA GLU A 15 -11.45 -2.16 16.26
C GLU A 15 -10.03 -2.47 15.76
N SER A 16 -9.86 -3.61 15.08
CA SER A 16 -8.58 -4.01 14.50
C SER A 16 -8.15 -3.04 13.40
N GLU A 17 -9.04 -2.68 12.49
CA GLU A 17 -8.79 -1.70 11.44
C GLU A 17 -8.44 -0.32 12.02
N HIS A 18 -9.16 0.13 13.06
CA HIS A 18 -8.86 1.39 13.73
C HIS A 18 -7.46 1.39 14.36
N ARG A 19 -7.09 0.30 15.04
CA ARG A 19 -5.76 0.13 15.64
C ARG A 19 -4.65 0.13 14.57
N TYR A 20 -4.84 -0.59 13.46
CA TYR A 20 -3.86 -0.58 12.37
C TYR A 20 -3.71 0.80 11.75
N ARG A 21 -4.82 1.51 11.57
CA ARG A 21 -4.80 2.88 11.05
C ARG A 21 -4.04 3.83 11.98
N LEU A 22 -4.28 3.75 13.29
CA LEU A 22 -3.58 4.58 14.27
C LEU A 22 -2.07 4.32 14.28
N LEU A 23 -1.65 3.06 14.13
CA LEU A 23 -0.22 2.72 14.03
C LEU A 23 0.40 3.28 12.74
N ALA A 24 -0.31 3.18 11.62
CA ALA A 24 0.16 3.70 10.34
C ALA A 24 0.21 5.23 10.30
N GLU A 25 -0.76 5.91 10.93
CA GLU A 25 -0.82 7.37 11.03
C GLU A 25 0.34 7.99 11.82
N ASN A 26 0.93 7.24 12.76
CA ASN A 26 2.07 7.70 13.56
C ASN A 26 3.43 7.26 13.00
N SER A 27 3.46 6.53 11.88
CA SER A 27 4.70 6.10 11.25
C SER A 27 5.31 7.23 10.40
N SER A 28 6.63 7.36 10.42
CA SER A 28 7.35 8.20 9.44
C SER A 28 7.40 7.56 8.05
N ASP A 29 7.30 6.24 7.99
CA ASP A 29 7.37 5.49 6.76
C ASP A 29 6.04 5.64 6.00
N LEU A 30 6.14 5.72 4.67
CA LEU A 30 4.97 5.73 3.81
C LEU A 30 4.38 4.31 3.74
N ILE A 31 3.19 4.14 4.29
CA ILE A 31 2.44 2.89 4.30
C ILE A 31 1.26 3.03 3.36
N TRP A 32 1.11 2.07 2.45
CA TRP A 32 -0.02 2.01 1.54
C TRP A 32 -0.48 0.58 1.33
N THR A 33 -1.72 0.44 0.90
CA THR A 33 -2.27 -0.84 0.43
C THR A 33 -2.99 -0.60 -0.89
N CYS A 34 -3.00 -1.62 -1.75
CA CYS A 34 -3.71 -1.58 -3.02
C CYS A 34 -4.38 -2.93 -3.30
N ASP A 35 -5.31 -2.95 -4.25
CA ASP A 35 -5.73 -4.20 -4.88
C ASP A 35 -4.75 -4.64 -5.98
N MET A 36 -5.09 -5.75 -6.65
CA MET A 36 -4.26 -6.36 -7.69
C MET A 36 -4.11 -5.49 -8.94
N ASP A 37 -4.97 -4.48 -9.12
CA ASP A 37 -4.92 -3.52 -10.23
C ASP A 37 -4.17 -2.23 -9.84
N PHE A 38 -3.46 -2.24 -8.69
CA PHE A 38 -2.80 -1.07 -8.10
C PHE A 38 -3.75 0.10 -7.82
N LYS A 39 -5.03 -0.17 -7.52
CA LYS A 39 -5.91 0.87 -6.96
C LYS A 39 -5.68 0.95 -5.45
N TRP A 40 -5.28 2.13 -4.99
CA TRP A 40 -5.02 2.38 -3.59
C TRP A 40 -6.28 2.15 -2.74
N LYS A 41 -6.12 1.44 -1.62
CA LYS A 41 -7.15 1.26 -0.60
C LYS A 41 -6.85 2.09 0.64
N TYR A 42 -5.58 2.40 0.86
CA TYR A 42 -5.11 3.23 1.94
C TYR A 42 -3.75 3.81 1.58
N ILE A 43 -3.52 5.05 2.01
CA ILE A 43 -2.22 5.73 2.03
C ILE A 43 -2.12 6.47 3.36
N SER A 44 -1.02 6.30 4.09
CA SER A 44 -0.80 6.96 5.36
C SER A 44 -0.53 8.46 5.22
N PRO A 45 -0.86 9.28 6.24
CA PRO A 45 -0.58 10.73 6.26
C PRO A 45 0.89 11.11 6.04
N SER A 46 1.83 10.20 6.30
CA SER A 46 3.26 10.40 6.02
C SER A 46 3.57 10.67 4.54
N VAL A 47 2.63 10.41 3.62
CA VAL A 47 2.75 10.81 2.20
C VAL A 47 2.91 12.32 2.00
N GLU A 48 2.32 13.13 2.87
CA GLU A 48 2.34 14.59 2.74
C GLU A 48 3.73 15.18 2.99
N PRO A 49 4.39 14.94 4.13
CA PRO A 49 5.77 15.40 4.32
C PRO A 49 6.77 14.71 3.37
N LEU A 50 6.49 13.49 2.90
CA LEU A 50 7.41 12.74 2.03
C LEU A 50 7.36 13.19 0.56
N ARG A 51 6.14 13.34 0.02
CA ARG A 51 5.88 13.58 -1.41
C ARG A 51 5.18 14.91 -1.71
N GLY A 52 4.63 15.59 -0.70
CA GLY A 52 3.90 16.85 -0.86
C GLY A 52 2.45 16.71 -1.33
N TYR A 53 1.90 15.50 -1.37
CA TYR A 53 0.49 15.23 -1.69
C TYR A 53 -0.27 14.94 -0.41
N THR A 54 -1.52 15.41 -0.31
CA THR A 54 -2.43 14.91 0.74
C THR A 54 -2.75 13.44 0.50
N PRO A 55 -3.18 12.67 1.53
CA PRO A 55 -3.64 11.30 1.34
C PRO A 55 -4.74 11.19 0.29
N GLU A 56 -5.69 12.12 0.27
CA GLU A 56 -6.79 12.16 -0.68
C GLU A 56 -6.28 12.37 -2.12
N GLU A 57 -5.35 13.30 -2.34
CA GLU A 57 -4.73 13.49 -3.65
C GLU A 57 -3.94 12.25 -4.09
N ALA A 58 -3.18 11.64 -3.17
CA ALA A 58 -2.36 10.47 -3.47
C ALA A 58 -3.21 9.24 -3.79
N MET A 59 -4.38 9.09 -3.15
CA MET A 59 -5.33 7.99 -3.38
C MET A 59 -5.91 7.99 -4.79
N GLU A 60 -5.95 9.14 -5.47
CA GLU A 60 -6.43 9.28 -6.84
C GLU A 60 -5.33 9.02 -7.90
N GLN A 61 -4.06 8.93 -7.48
CA GLN A 61 -2.95 8.70 -8.40
C GLN A 61 -2.89 7.25 -8.88
N THR A 62 -2.36 7.04 -10.07
CA THR A 62 -1.94 5.73 -10.55
C THR A 62 -0.54 5.38 -10.05
N LEU A 63 -0.14 4.10 -10.20
CA LEU A 63 1.23 3.66 -9.91
C LEU A 63 2.28 4.47 -10.69
N ASP A 64 2.00 4.81 -11.96
CA ASP A 64 2.92 5.55 -12.83
C ASP A 64 3.04 7.04 -12.48
N GLU A 65 2.03 7.61 -11.82
CA GLU A 65 2.11 8.96 -11.28
C GLU A 65 2.86 8.99 -9.95
N MET A 66 2.75 7.92 -9.15
CA MET A 66 3.43 7.79 -7.87
C MET A 66 4.93 7.49 -8.02
N LEU A 67 5.29 6.59 -8.92
CA LEU A 67 6.66 6.10 -9.12
C LEU A 67 7.30 6.70 -10.38
N THR A 68 8.64 6.75 -10.41
CA THR A 68 9.34 7.01 -11.67
C THR A 68 9.10 5.86 -12.66
N PRO A 69 9.24 6.09 -13.98
CA PRO A 69 8.98 5.05 -14.98
C PRO A 69 9.76 3.75 -14.73
N GLU A 70 11.03 3.85 -14.35
CA GLU A 70 11.89 2.70 -14.05
C GLU A 70 11.39 1.92 -12.83
N SER A 71 11.03 2.64 -11.76
CA SER A 71 10.53 2.05 -10.51
C SER A 71 9.15 1.41 -10.70
N SER A 72 8.29 2.00 -11.55
CA SER A 72 6.97 1.48 -11.86
C SER A 72 7.04 0.14 -12.64
N VAL A 73 7.99 0.02 -13.57
CA VAL A 73 8.28 -1.25 -14.25
C VAL A 73 8.76 -2.29 -13.25
N LEU A 74 9.72 -1.95 -12.40
CA LEU A 74 10.25 -2.85 -11.38
C LEU A 74 9.16 -3.38 -10.44
N ALA A 75 8.25 -2.51 -9.98
CA ALA A 75 7.15 -2.89 -9.10
C ALA A 75 6.19 -3.89 -9.78
N ARG A 76 5.81 -3.63 -11.04
CA ARG A 76 4.91 -4.52 -11.79
C ARG A 76 5.53 -5.87 -12.11
N GLU A 77 6.78 -5.89 -12.56
CA GLU A 77 7.50 -7.13 -12.83
C GLU A 77 7.63 -7.97 -11.57
N THR A 78 7.98 -7.34 -10.46
CA THR A 78 8.13 -8.03 -9.18
C THR A 78 6.81 -8.64 -8.70
N LEU A 79 5.71 -7.88 -8.77
CA LEU A 79 4.39 -8.40 -8.43
C LEU A 79 4.02 -9.58 -9.33
N THR A 80 4.19 -9.43 -10.65
CA THR A 80 3.85 -10.47 -11.64
C THR A 80 4.64 -11.75 -11.40
N ASN A 81 5.95 -11.64 -11.17
CA ASN A 81 6.84 -12.77 -10.88
C ASN A 81 6.47 -13.46 -9.56
N THR A 82 6.14 -12.68 -8.54
CA THR A 82 5.72 -13.18 -7.23
C THR A 82 4.42 -13.98 -7.34
N LEU A 83 3.41 -13.44 -8.03
CA LEU A 83 2.12 -14.11 -8.22
C LEU A 83 2.24 -15.37 -9.08
N THR A 84 3.04 -15.31 -10.13
CA THR A 84 3.29 -16.46 -11.00
C THR A 84 4.00 -17.58 -10.22
N SER A 85 4.96 -17.24 -9.37
CA SER A 85 5.63 -18.19 -8.47
C SER A 85 4.67 -18.76 -7.43
N ALA A 86 3.77 -17.92 -6.90
CA ALA A 86 2.77 -18.32 -5.90
C ALA A 86 1.80 -19.39 -6.43
N ALA A 87 1.53 -19.44 -7.74
CA ALA A 87 0.71 -20.48 -8.34
C ALA A 87 1.29 -21.89 -8.16
N SER A 88 2.62 -22.01 -8.08
CA SER A 88 3.30 -23.30 -7.84
C SER A 88 3.75 -23.47 -6.38
N ASN A 89 4.01 -22.37 -5.67
CA ASN A 89 4.39 -22.38 -4.27
C ASN A 89 3.77 -21.18 -3.52
N PRO A 90 2.59 -21.35 -2.92
CA PRO A 90 1.89 -20.26 -2.23
C PRO A 90 2.69 -19.60 -1.09
N SER A 91 3.63 -20.32 -0.47
CA SER A 91 4.47 -19.78 0.63
C SER A 91 5.40 -18.63 0.21
N VAL A 92 5.51 -18.36 -1.10
CA VAL A 92 6.20 -17.17 -1.60
C VAL A 92 5.51 -15.89 -1.12
N LEU A 93 4.19 -15.91 -0.93
CA LEU A 93 3.43 -14.76 -0.44
C LEU A 93 3.65 -14.46 1.05
N ASP A 94 4.16 -15.43 1.83
CA ASP A 94 4.45 -15.24 3.25
C ASP A 94 5.76 -14.46 3.48
N ARG A 95 6.51 -14.18 2.40
CA ARG A 95 7.83 -13.55 2.48
C ARG A 95 7.75 -12.09 2.07
N PRO A 96 8.24 -11.16 2.89
CA PRO A 96 8.28 -9.75 2.49
C PRO A 96 9.22 -9.58 1.30
N VAL A 97 8.70 -8.94 0.26
CA VAL A 97 9.51 -8.49 -0.88
C VAL A 97 10.07 -7.11 -0.54
N ARG A 98 11.37 -6.92 -0.76
CA ARG A 98 12.03 -5.63 -0.61
C ARG A 98 12.43 -5.11 -1.98
N LEU A 99 12.01 -3.89 -2.28
CA LEU A 99 12.36 -3.15 -3.49
C LEU A 99 12.81 -1.77 -3.04
N GLU A 100 13.86 -1.27 -3.69
CA GLU A 100 14.21 0.15 -3.64
C GLU A 100 13.50 0.81 -4.82
N VAL A 101 12.69 1.83 -4.53
CA VAL A 101 11.89 2.50 -5.55
C VAL A 101 12.02 4.01 -5.41
N GLU A 102 11.93 4.67 -6.56
CA GLU A 102 11.96 6.12 -6.64
C GLU A 102 10.54 6.66 -6.86
N LEU A 103 10.14 7.58 -5.99
CA LEU A 103 8.83 8.21 -5.94
C LEU A 103 8.88 9.62 -6.54
N ASN A 104 7.84 10.01 -7.27
CA ASN A 104 7.63 11.39 -7.73
C ASN A 104 7.04 12.25 -6.62
N ARG A 105 7.55 13.47 -6.44
CA ARG A 105 6.97 14.50 -5.56
C ARG A 105 6.11 15.49 -6.32
N LYS A 106 5.23 16.21 -5.60
CA LYS A 106 4.34 17.24 -6.16
C LYS A 106 5.08 18.44 -6.76
N ASP A 107 6.30 18.72 -6.27
CA ASP A 107 7.16 19.78 -6.78
C ASP A 107 7.97 19.38 -8.03
N GLY A 108 7.81 18.15 -8.52
CA GLY A 108 8.53 17.60 -9.67
C GLY A 108 9.90 16.99 -9.35
N SER A 109 10.35 17.04 -8.09
CA SER A 109 11.53 16.29 -7.64
C SER A 109 11.20 14.81 -7.39
N THR A 110 12.24 14.01 -7.11
CA THR A 110 12.09 12.59 -6.77
C THR A 110 12.71 12.25 -5.42
N ILE A 111 12.34 11.09 -4.87
CA ILE A 111 12.92 10.53 -3.64
C ILE A 111 13.01 9.01 -3.72
N TRP A 112 14.15 8.48 -3.30
CA TRP A 112 14.37 7.04 -3.10
C TRP A 112 13.83 6.59 -1.75
N THR A 113 13.16 5.44 -1.74
CA THR A 113 12.68 4.74 -0.55
C THR A 113 12.95 3.24 -0.64
#